data_AF-A0AAV8G4L3-F1
#
_entry.id   AF-A0AAV8G4L3-F1
#
_cell.length_a   1.000
_cell.length_b   1.000
_cell.length_c   1.000
_cell.angle_alpha   90.00
_cell.angle_beta   90.00
_cell.angle_gamma   90.00
#
_symmetry.space_group_name_H-M   'P 1'
#
loop_
_entity.id
_entity.type
_entity.pdbx_description
1 polymer ?
#
loop_
_entity_poly.entity_id
_entity_poly.type
_entity_poly.pdbx_seq_one_letter_code
_entity_poly.pdbx_strand_id
1 'polypeptide(L)'
;MLENYKGWLAKVYLIYLIRQLWRHYFQNTQGLIFVVDSNDRNRVIEARDELHRMLNDEMRDVVLLVFANKQDLPNAMIAAEITDKLNLHSLLQCHW
;
A
#
# COMPACT_ATOMS: atom_id res chain seq x y z
N MET A 1 -12.08 -11.82 -25.36
CA MET A 1 -10.66 -11.44 -25.19
C MET A 1 -10.49 -9.96 -24.83
N LEU A 2 -11.20 -9.01 -25.48
CA LEU A 2 -11.08 -7.56 -25.21
C LEU A 2 -11.75 -7.07 -23.90
N GLU A 3 -12.73 -7.80 -23.36
CA GLU A 3 -13.43 -7.39 -22.13
C GLU A 3 -12.55 -7.45 -20.87
N ASN A 4 -11.63 -8.42 -20.78
CA ASN A 4 -10.68 -8.51 -19.67
C ASN A 4 -9.69 -7.32 -19.64
N TYR A 5 -9.33 -6.79 -20.82
CA TYR A 5 -8.45 -5.62 -20.91
C TYR A 5 -9.15 -4.33 -20.48
N LYS A 6 -10.47 -4.21 -20.69
CA LYS A 6 -11.23 -3.03 -20.23
C LYS A 6 -11.23 -2.92 -18.71
N GLY A 7 -11.41 -4.03 -18.00
CA GLY A 7 -11.34 -4.06 -16.53
C GLY A 7 -9.95 -3.72 -16.00
N TRP A 8 -8.90 -4.22 -16.65
CA TRP A 8 -7.52 -3.94 -16.28
C TRP A 8 -7.14 -2.47 -16.55
N LEU A 9 -7.46 -1.95 -17.73
CA LEU A 9 -7.22 -0.55 -18.10
C LEU A 9 -7.97 0.39 -17.16
N ALA A 10 -9.26 0.12 -16.86
CA ALA A 10 -10.02 0.93 -15.91
C ALA A 10 -9.38 0.95 -14.52
N LYS A 11 -8.88 -0.19 -14.03
CA LYS A 11 -8.16 -0.28 -12.74
C LYS A 11 -6.84 0.49 -12.76
N VAL A 12 -6.06 0.40 -13.84
CA VAL A 12 -4.81 1.15 -14.01
C VAL A 12 -5.06 2.66 -14.08
N TYR A 13 -6.05 3.10 -14.86
CA TYR A 13 -6.44 4.51 -14.95
C TYR A 13 -6.98 5.04 -13.62
N LEU A 14 -7.78 4.24 -12.90
CA LEU A 14 -8.28 4.62 -11.58
C LEU A 14 -7.14 4.79 -10.57
N ILE A 15 -6.18 3.85 -10.56
CA ILE A 15 -4.96 3.95 -9.75
C ILE A 15 -4.21 5.23 -10.11
N TYR A 16 -4.01 5.52 -11.40
CA TYR A 16 -3.32 6.73 -11.84
C TYR A 16 -4.03 8.03 -11.44
N LEU A 17 -5.36 8.08 -11.59
CA LEU A 17 -6.17 9.24 -11.22
C LEU A 17 -6.11 9.50 -9.71
N ILE A 18 -6.27 8.46 -8.89
CA ILE A 18 -6.15 8.55 -7.43
C ILE A 18 -4.76 9.04 -7.02
N ARG A 19 -3.70 8.57 -7.70
CA ARG A 19 -2.31 8.97 -7.45
C ARG A 19 -2.00 10.42 -7.81
N GLN A 20 -2.72 11.02 -8.75
CA GLN A 20 -2.59 12.46 -8.99
C GLN A 20 -3.18 13.28 -7.85
N LEU A 21 -4.30 12.81 -7.28
CA LEU A 21 -4.97 13.49 -6.17
C LEU A 21 -4.16 13.42 -4.87
N TRP A 22 -3.36 12.37 -4.69
CA TRP A 22 -2.50 12.16 -3.53
C TRP A 22 -1.63 13.37 -3.18
N ARG A 23 -1.02 14.03 -4.18
CA ARG A 23 -0.21 15.24 -3.96
C ARG A 23 -0.97 16.38 -3.27
N HIS A 24 -2.28 16.45 -3.45
CA HIS A 24 -3.13 17.47 -2.83
C HIS A 24 -3.61 17.08 -1.43
N TYR A 25 -3.68 15.78 -1.10
CA TYR A 25 -4.11 15.30 0.21
C TYR A 25 -2.95 15.17 1.22
N PHE A 26 -1.71 15.12 0.74
CA PHE A 26 -0.55 14.76 1.56
C PHE A 26 0.18 15.94 2.21
N GLN A 27 -0.09 17.17 1.79
CA GLN A 27 0.46 18.34 2.46
C GLN A 27 0.04 18.37 3.94
N ASN A 28 1.01 18.46 4.85
CA ASN A 28 0.84 18.45 6.31
C ASN A 28 0.18 17.19 6.90
N THR A 29 0.23 16.05 6.21
CA THR A 29 -0.24 14.78 6.79
C THR A 29 0.69 14.34 7.92
N GLN A 30 0.12 14.05 9.10
CA GLN A 30 0.88 13.58 10.27
C GLN A 30 0.89 12.05 10.40
N GLY A 31 -0.07 11.37 9.75
CA GLY A 31 -0.21 9.92 9.81
C GLY A 31 -0.80 9.34 8.53
N LEU A 32 -0.33 8.15 8.13
CA LEU A 32 -0.80 7.39 6.98
C LEU A 32 -1.37 6.07 7.47
N ILE A 33 -2.63 5.79 7.15
CA ILE A 33 -3.24 4.48 7.35
C ILE A 33 -3.21 3.73 6.03
N PHE A 34 -2.44 2.65 5.98
CA PHE A 34 -2.27 1.80 4.80
C PHE A 34 -3.00 0.46 4.98
N VAL A 35 -4.06 0.25 4.21
CA VAL A 35 -4.90 -0.97 4.34
C VAL A 35 -4.49 -1.98 3.27
N VAL A 36 -4.12 -3.18 3.70
CA VAL A 36 -3.73 -4.30 2.84
C VAL A 36 -4.81 -5.38 2.89
N ASP A 37 -5.19 -5.89 1.73
CA ASP A 37 -6.00 -7.11 1.63
C ASP A 37 -5.11 -8.32 1.96
N SER A 38 -5.26 -8.89 3.16
CA SER A 38 -4.41 -9.97 3.63
C SER A 38 -4.62 -11.29 2.88
N ASN A 39 -5.70 -11.43 2.13
CA ASN A 39 -5.95 -12.64 1.34
C ASN A 39 -5.33 -12.56 -0.07
N ASP A 40 -4.91 -11.37 -0.51
CA ASP A 40 -4.33 -11.16 -1.84
C ASP A 40 -2.79 -11.20 -1.83
N ARG A 41 -2.27 -12.43 -1.77
CA ARG A 41 -0.83 -12.70 -1.69
C ARG A 41 -0.05 -12.26 -2.93
N ASN A 42 -0.70 -12.09 -4.09
CA ASN A 42 -0.05 -11.70 -5.34
C ASN A 42 0.15 -10.18 -5.42
N ARG A 43 -0.84 -9.40 -4.95
CA ARG A 43 -0.80 -7.93 -5.06
C ARG A 43 -0.08 -7.22 -3.91
N VAL A 44 0.30 -7.93 -2.85
CA VAL A 44 1.04 -7.33 -1.73
C VAL A 44 2.42 -6.79 -2.14
N ILE A 45 3.04 -7.36 -3.18
CA ILE A 45 4.31 -6.84 -3.73
C ILE A 45 4.08 -5.50 -4.43
N GLU A 46 3.01 -5.37 -5.21
CA GLU A 46 2.63 -4.08 -5.80
C GLU A 46 2.33 -3.05 -4.70
N ALA A 47 1.62 -3.46 -3.64
CA ALA A 47 1.31 -2.60 -2.50
C ALA A 47 2.58 -2.12 -1.77
N ARG A 48 3.61 -2.95 -1.64
CA ARG A 48 4.93 -2.55 -1.14
C ARG A 48 5.53 -1.43 -1.99
N ASP A 49 5.64 -1.64 -3.29
CA ASP A 49 6.32 -0.68 -4.16
C ASP A 49 5.62 0.69 -4.16
N GLU A 50 4.29 0.68 -4.03
CA GLU A 50 3.48 1.88 -3.84
C GLU A 50 3.76 2.58 -2.50
N LEU A 51 3.71 1.83 -1.39
CA LEU A 51 3.99 2.37 -0.05
C LEU A 51 5.37 3.02 0.02
N HIS A 52 6.40 2.34 -0.46
CA HIS A 52 7.78 2.85 -0.44
C HIS A 52 7.95 4.09 -1.31
N ARG A 53 7.26 4.17 -2.46
CA ARG A 53 7.27 5.38 -3.30
C ARG A 53 6.62 6.56 -2.59
N MET A 54 5.47 6.35 -1.94
CA MET A 54 4.78 7.41 -1.19
C MET A 54 5.64 7.98 -0.06
N LEU A 55 6.29 7.11 0.71
CA LEU A 55 7.11 7.51 1.86
C LEU A 55 8.40 8.22 1.45
N ASN A 56 8.99 7.88 0.30
CA ASN A 56 10.21 8.51 -0.20
C ASN A 56 10.01 9.94 -0.74
N ASP A 57 8.89 10.19 -1.42
CA ASP A 57 8.64 11.44 -2.13
C ASP A 57 8.14 12.56 -1.20
N GLU A 58 7.09 12.32 -0.40
CA GLU A 58 6.32 13.41 0.24
C GLU A 58 6.06 13.18 1.76
N MET A 59 6.44 12.02 2.32
CA MET A 59 5.96 11.58 3.64
C MET A 59 7.03 10.96 4.55
N ARG A 60 8.24 11.52 4.58
CA ARG A 60 9.36 10.92 5.34
C ARG A 60 9.13 10.84 6.85
N ASP A 61 8.40 11.81 7.41
CA ASP A 61 8.20 11.93 8.86
C ASP A 61 6.78 11.51 9.30
N VAL A 62 6.04 10.81 8.44
CA VAL A 62 4.66 10.42 8.69
C VAL A 62 4.58 9.14 9.52
N VAL A 63 3.72 9.14 10.54
CA VAL A 63 3.43 7.92 11.30
C VAL A 63 2.64 6.93 10.43
N LEU A 64 3.22 5.77 10.13
CA LEU A 64 2.56 4.74 9.34
C LEU A 64 1.83 3.73 10.23
N LEU A 65 0.54 3.52 9.97
CA LEU A 65 -0.26 2.41 10.51
C LEU A 65 -0.68 1.47 9.38
N VAL A 66 -0.37 0.19 9.47
CA VAL A 66 -0.77 -0.82 8.47
C VAL A 66 -1.92 -1.67 9.02
N PHE A 67 -3.04 -1.73 8.29
CA PHE A 67 -4.14 -2.65 8.57
C PHE A 67 -4.09 -3.88 7.66
N ALA A 68 -3.96 -5.05 8.27
CA ALA A 68 -4.15 -6.34 7.61
C ALA A 68 -5.65 -6.68 7.55
N ASN A 69 -6.33 -6.28 6.48
CA ASN A 69 -7.78 -6.43 6.34
C ASN A 69 -8.16 -7.78 5.70
N LYS A 70 -9.35 -8.31 6.04
CA LYS A 70 -9.88 -9.63 5.64
C LYS A 70 -9.21 -10.84 6.30
N GLN A 71 -8.92 -10.71 7.59
CA GLN A 71 -8.37 -11.81 8.41
C GLN A 71 -9.35 -12.97 8.63
N ASP A 72 -10.65 -12.76 8.34
CA ASP A 72 -11.70 -13.77 8.39
C ASP A 72 -11.58 -14.83 7.28
N LEU A 73 -10.85 -14.55 6.20
CA LEU A 73 -10.75 -15.43 5.05
C LEU A 73 -9.68 -16.52 5.21
N PRO A 74 -9.91 -17.71 4.64
CA PRO A 74 -8.92 -18.78 4.65
C PRO A 74 -7.69 -18.36 3.83
N ASN A 75 -6.50 -18.52 4.40
CA ASN A 75 -5.19 -18.13 3.85
C ASN A 75 -4.81 -16.65 3.99
N ALA A 76 -5.55 -15.87 4.78
CA ALA A 76 -5.15 -14.52 5.17
C ALA A 76 -3.71 -14.52 5.73
N MET A 77 -2.89 -13.60 5.22
CA MET A 77 -1.54 -13.38 5.71
C MET A 77 -1.60 -12.83 7.14
N ILE A 78 -0.83 -13.43 8.04
CA ILE A 78 -0.65 -12.91 9.39
C ILE A 78 0.19 -11.63 9.36
N ALA A 79 0.13 -10.84 10.43
CA ALA A 79 0.84 -9.57 10.53
C ALA A 79 2.35 -9.69 10.21
N ALA A 80 3.02 -10.70 10.76
CA ALA A 80 4.45 -10.93 10.51
C ALA A 80 4.76 -11.12 9.02
N GLU A 81 3.95 -11.92 8.31
CA GLU A 81 4.13 -12.15 6.88
C GLU A 81 3.92 -10.85 6.08
N ILE A 82 2.95 -10.03 6.46
CA ILE A 82 2.71 -8.73 5.82
C ILE A 82 3.87 -7.78 6.08
N THR A 83 4.40 -7.73 7.31
CA THR A 83 5.57 -6.91 7.66
C THR A 83 6.76 -7.25 6.78
N ASP A 84 7.03 -8.54 6.57
CA ASP A 84 8.14 -9.00 5.73
C ASP A 84 7.89 -8.69 4.25
N LYS A 85 6.68 -8.97 3.74
CA LYS A 85 6.35 -8.74 2.32
C LYS A 85 6.29 -7.26 1.94
N LEU A 86 5.84 -6.39 2.85
CA LEU A 86 5.91 -4.95 2.68
C LEU A 86 7.30 -4.37 2.98
N ASN A 87 8.25 -5.21 3.40
CA ASN A 87 9.60 -4.80 3.78
C ASN A 87 9.59 -3.60 4.75
N LEU A 88 8.75 -3.65 5.77
CA LEU A 88 8.61 -2.53 6.72
C LEU A 88 9.88 -2.34 7.55
N HIS A 89 10.67 -3.39 7.73
CA HIS A 89 11.95 -3.34 8.44
C HIS A 89 12.93 -2.33 7.83
N SER A 90 12.90 -2.11 6.51
CA SER A 90 13.77 -1.11 5.88
C SER A 90 13.28 0.32 6.05
N LEU A 91 12.03 0.51 6.48
CA LEU A 91 11.43 1.82 6.75
C LEU A 91 11.61 2.24 8.20
N LEU A 92 11.87 1.29 9.10
CA LEU A 92 12.28 1.54 10.47
C LEU A 92 13.73 2.04 10.48
N GLN A 93 13.95 3.30 10.09
CA GLN A 93 15.18 4.00 10.48
C GLN A 93 15.12 4.19 12.00
N CYS A 94 15.74 3.26 12.73
CA CYS A 94 15.90 3.38 14.17
C CYS A 94 16.85 4.54 14.50
N HIS A 95 16.33 5.75 14.59
CA HIS A 95 16.92 6.78 15.43
C HIS A 95 16.42 6.54 16.86
N TRP A 96 17.27 5.90 17.66
CA TRP A 96 17.13 5.84 19.11
C TRP A 96 17.60 7.16 19.72
#